data_AF-A0A7S3W2K3-F1
#
_entry.id   AF-A0A7S3W2K3-F1
#
_cell.length_a   1.000
_cell.length_b   1.000
_cell.length_c   1.000
_cell.angle_alpha   90.00
_cell.angle_beta   90.00
_cell.angle_gamma   90.00
#
_symmetry.space_group_name_H-M   'P 1'
#
loop_
_entity.id
_entity.type
_entity.pdbx_description
1 polymer ?
#
loop_
_entity_poly.entity_id
_entity_poly.type
_entity_poly.pdbx_seq_one_letter_code
_entity_poly.pdbx_strand_id
1 'polypeptide(L)'
;ETLPAGWTIDAIEQIEGEDGILFLRSADPPGWVPNRDGSGKIMSPVDAEMWVANPEAGEEGVPLLKKHEKDSGPTGSHLLAGAPFYVDGKYQGDDGIQFLQPRDEKGWVMDANKNAGTEPVVPQPSTFIYDPDYEEYNHDPDNMPIEILKSPGGEPTGAQLKPDQVYYMIGEEEHHGKPYLKLADGRGYVAKKDASGKDIQFPWPRKRVPYLLPEDRGTLAVLAKPRADATPLGISVKPGEVLLISEKRVGDDGVEYLKLLNHDGWIQGDKLPANASQEAPDYPSDEQTVRPLRLREYRYTPPGGRD
;
A
#
# COMPACT_ATOMS: atom_id res chain seq x y z
N GLU A 1 5.79 -28.08 16.63
CA GLU A 1 4.39 -28.28 17.06
C GLU A 1 3.48 -28.12 15.86
N THR A 2 2.35 -28.82 15.82
CA THR A 2 1.33 -28.65 14.76
C THR A 2 0.46 -27.44 15.09
N LEU A 3 0.30 -26.52 14.13
CA LEU A 3 -0.57 -25.35 14.29
C LEU A 3 -2.04 -25.80 14.52
N PRO A 4 -2.80 -25.11 15.38
CA PRO A 4 -4.22 -25.40 15.57
C PRO A 4 -5.02 -25.19 14.27
N ALA A 5 -6.09 -25.97 14.09
CA ALA A 5 -7.01 -25.76 12.97
C ALA A 5 -7.63 -24.35 13.02
N GLY A 6 -7.64 -23.65 11.88
CA GLY A 6 -8.19 -22.29 11.76
C GLY A 6 -7.22 -21.16 12.11
N TRP A 7 -5.97 -21.47 12.45
CA TRP A 7 -4.93 -20.44 12.55
C TRP A 7 -4.64 -19.82 11.19
N THR A 8 -4.55 -18.50 11.16
CA THR A 8 -3.91 -17.74 10.10
C THR A 8 -2.50 -17.38 10.55
N ILE A 9 -1.63 -17.16 9.57
CA ILE A 9 -0.28 -16.68 9.81
C ILE A 9 -0.04 -15.50 8.88
N ASP A 10 0.43 -14.42 9.48
CA ASP A 10 0.90 -13.24 8.77
C ASP A 10 2.28 -13.54 8.16
N ALA A 11 2.30 -14.07 6.95
CA ALA A 11 3.56 -14.37 6.27
C ALA A 11 4.18 -13.08 5.72
N ILE A 12 5.38 -12.78 6.18
CA ILE A 12 6.19 -11.62 5.78
C ILE A 12 7.25 -11.96 4.73
N GLU A 13 7.50 -13.26 4.53
CA GLU A 13 8.49 -13.78 3.60
C GLU A 13 8.05 -15.17 3.14
N GLN A 14 8.35 -15.52 1.88
CA GLN A 14 8.09 -16.84 1.31
C GLN A 14 9.35 -17.33 0.60
N ILE A 15 9.73 -18.58 0.82
CA ILE A 15 10.83 -19.24 0.11
C ILE A 15 10.38 -20.63 -0.32
N GLU A 16 10.60 -20.98 -1.57
CA GLU A 16 10.43 -22.37 -2.02
C GLU A 16 11.70 -23.17 -1.70
N GLY A 17 11.56 -24.23 -0.89
CA GLY A 17 12.61 -25.19 -0.63
C GLY A 17 12.87 -26.09 -1.85
N GLU A 18 14.02 -26.76 -1.86
CA GLU A 18 14.42 -27.67 -2.95
C GLU A 18 13.42 -28.82 -3.19
N ASP A 19 12.57 -29.11 -2.21
CA ASP A 19 11.52 -30.14 -2.25
C ASP A 19 10.14 -29.61 -2.69
N GLY A 20 10.08 -28.36 -3.17
CA GLY A 20 8.85 -27.69 -3.58
C GLY A 20 7.94 -27.28 -2.42
N ILE A 21 8.43 -27.33 -1.16
CA ILE A 21 7.70 -26.71 -0.04
C ILE A 21 7.88 -25.21 -0.10
N LEU A 22 6.77 -24.49 -0.10
CA LEU A 22 6.81 -23.08 0.26
C LEU A 22 6.95 -22.94 1.78
N PHE A 23 8.03 -22.35 2.27
CA PHE A 23 8.17 -21.94 3.66
C PHE A 23 7.71 -20.50 3.78
N LEU A 24 6.89 -20.23 4.79
CA LEU A 24 6.31 -18.93 5.09
C LEU A 24 6.90 -18.43 6.40
N ARG A 25 7.48 -17.24 6.40
CA ARG A 25 7.99 -16.63 7.62
C ARG A 25 6.88 -15.85 8.29
N SER A 26 6.46 -16.24 9.49
CA SER A 26 5.52 -15.47 10.29
C SER A 26 6.24 -14.33 11.02
N ALA A 27 5.57 -13.18 11.17
CA ALA A 27 6.00 -12.11 12.07
C ALA A 27 5.68 -12.42 13.54
N ASP A 28 4.58 -13.11 13.80
CA ASP A 28 4.11 -13.45 15.14
C ASP A 28 3.34 -14.79 15.14
N PRO A 29 3.84 -15.86 15.79
CA PRO A 29 5.17 -15.95 16.39
C PRO A 29 6.27 -15.93 15.32
N PRO A 30 7.45 -15.34 15.59
CA PRO A 30 8.55 -15.30 14.63
C PRO A 30 9.03 -16.72 14.27
N GLY A 31 9.05 -17.06 12.99
CA GLY A 31 9.55 -18.36 12.54
C GLY A 31 9.16 -18.72 11.12
N TRP A 32 9.74 -19.81 10.61
CA TRP A 32 9.36 -20.40 9.33
C TRP A 32 8.39 -21.55 9.54
N VAL A 33 7.30 -21.55 8.79
CA VAL A 33 6.29 -22.59 8.79
C VAL A 33 6.10 -23.09 7.36
N PRO A 34 6.12 -24.41 7.12
CA PRO A 34 5.86 -24.95 5.81
C PRO A 34 4.40 -24.66 5.43
N ASN A 35 4.19 -24.27 4.18
CA ASN A 35 2.92 -24.12 3.49
C ASN A 35 2.09 -25.40 3.50
N ARG A 36 2.63 -26.54 3.93
CA ARG A 36 1.87 -27.78 4.06
C ARG A 36 1.72 -28.18 5.52
N ASP A 37 0.52 -28.58 5.91
CA ASP A 37 0.32 -29.22 7.21
C ASP A 37 0.93 -30.64 7.24
N GLY A 38 0.96 -31.26 8.41
CA GLY A 38 1.46 -32.64 8.58
C GLY A 38 0.68 -33.71 7.79
N SER A 39 -0.43 -33.34 7.13
CA SER A 39 -1.20 -34.20 6.21
C SER A 39 -0.86 -33.99 4.74
N GLY A 40 0.07 -33.07 4.43
CA GLY A 40 0.49 -32.74 3.06
C GLY A 40 -0.44 -31.75 2.34
N LYS A 41 -1.38 -31.12 3.06
CA LYS A 41 -2.33 -30.17 2.47
C LYS A 41 -1.73 -28.77 2.43
N ILE A 42 -1.73 -28.18 1.23
CA ILE A 42 -1.21 -26.84 0.91
C ILE A 42 -2.12 -25.78 1.54
N MET A 43 -1.52 -24.84 2.26
CA MET A 43 -2.13 -23.59 2.71
C MET A 43 -2.24 -22.70 1.47
N SER A 44 -3.47 -22.35 1.10
CA SER A 44 -3.71 -21.54 -0.09
C SER A 44 -3.59 -20.06 0.26
N PRO A 45 -2.96 -19.23 -0.60
CA PRO A 45 -3.00 -17.79 -0.45
C PRO A 45 -4.47 -17.35 -0.47
N VAL A 46 -4.86 -16.49 0.46
CA VAL A 46 -6.17 -15.87 0.40
C VAL A 46 -6.01 -14.60 -0.42
N ASP A 47 -6.57 -14.56 -1.62
CA ASP A 47 -6.72 -13.33 -2.40
C ASP A 47 -7.69 -12.39 -1.66
N ALA A 48 -7.19 -11.69 -0.64
CA ALA A 48 -7.98 -10.70 0.08
C ALA A 48 -7.90 -9.36 -0.63
N GLU A 49 -9.06 -8.83 -0.96
CA GLU A 49 -9.17 -7.45 -1.40
C GLU A 49 -9.16 -6.51 -0.19
N MET A 50 -8.48 -5.38 -0.34
CA MET A 50 -8.43 -4.33 0.67
C MET A 50 -9.46 -3.24 0.36
N TRP A 51 -10.18 -2.81 1.38
CA TRP A 51 -11.26 -1.83 1.33
C TRP A 51 -11.05 -0.77 2.41
N VAL A 52 -11.63 0.42 2.24
CA VAL A 52 -11.70 1.45 3.29
C VAL A 52 -13.15 1.79 3.58
N ALA A 53 -13.48 1.89 4.85
CA ALA A 53 -14.78 2.36 5.30
C ALA A 53 -14.86 3.88 5.14
N ASN A 54 -15.84 4.37 4.37
CA ASN A 54 -16.03 5.81 4.11
C ASN A 54 -17.47 6.21 4.48
N PRO A 55 -17.79 6.29 5.78
CA PRO A 55 -19.11 6.71 6.22
C PRO A 55 -19.37 8.20 5.92
N GLU A 56 -20.64 8.61 5.96
CA GLU A 56 -21.01 10.02 5.78
C GLU A 56 -20.37 10.91 6.87
N ALA A 57 -20.16 12.19 6.53
CA ALA A 57 -19.48 13.15 7.40
C ALA A 57 -20.17 13.27 8.77
N GLY A 58 -19.46 12.86 9.83
CA GLY A 58 -19.91 12.97 11.21
C GLY A 58 -20.19 11.64 11.91
N GLU A 59 -20.10 10.50 11.22
CA GLU A 59 -20.20 9.17 11.85
C GLU A 59 -18.85 8.69 12.39
N GLU A 60 -18.88 8.02 13.56
CA GLU A 60 -17.66 7.46 14.21
C GLU A 60 -17.14 6.20 13.49
N GLY A 61 -17.95 5.57 12.65
CA GLY A 61 -17.59 4.35 11.93
C GLY A 61 -18.79 3.65 11.28
N VAL A 62 -18.52 2.62 10.47
CA VAL A 62 -19.56 1.84 9.79
C VAL A 62 -19.92 0.62 10.65
N PRO A 63 -21.19 0.45 11.08
CA PRO A 63 -21.58 -0.66 11.93
C PRO A 63 -21.49 -2.00 11.17
N LEU A 64 -21.03 -3.03 11.88
CA LEU A 64 -21.09 -4.40 11.36
C LEU A 64 -22.45 -5.02 11.66
N LEU A 65 -23.01 -5.68 10.65
CA LEU A 65 -24.28 -6.38 10.68
C LEU A 65 -24.08 -7.85 11.08
N LYS A 66 -25.05 -8.44 11.78
CA LYS A 66 -25.00 -9.87 12.19
C LYS A 66 -25.07 -10.82 11.00
N LYS A 67 -25.74 -10.42 9.91
CA LYS A 67 -25.88 -11.16 8.66
C LYS A 67 -25.74 -10.22 7.47
N HIS A 68 -25.56 -10.78 6.27
CA HIS A 68 -25.59 -10.07 4.99
C HIS A 68 -27.02 -9.67 4.57
N GLU A 69 -27.77 -9.09 5.51
CA GLU A 69 -29.14 -8.64 5.33
C GLU A 69 -29.26 -7.26 6.01
N LYS A 70 -29.89 -6.31 5.33
CA LYS A 70 -30.04 -4.92 5.78
C LYS A 70 -30.65 -4.80 7.19
N ASP A 71 -31.60 -5.68 7.51
CA ASP A 71 -32.36 -5.64 8.76
C ASP A 71 -31.82 -6.60 9.84
N SER A 72 -30.63 -7.20 9.64
CA SER A 72 -30.07 -8.17 10.60
C SER A 72 -29.61 -7.57 11.94
N GLY A 73 -29.58 -6.23 12.01
CA GLY A 73 -29.16 -5.48 13.17
C GLY A 73 -27.64 -5.51 13.40
N PRO A 74 -27.10 -4.55 14.17
CA PRO A 74 -25.66 -4.44 14.39
C PRO A 74 -25.16 -5.53 15.33
N THR A 75 -23.89 -5.90 15.19
CA THR A 75 -23.16 -6.77 16.11
C THR A 75 -22.74 -6.04 17.39
N GLY A 76 -22.68 -4.70 17.32
CA GLY A 76 -22.11 -3.82 18.35
C GLY A 76 -20.69 -3.36 18.04
N SER A 77 -20.05 -3.94 17.01
CA SER A 77 -18.74 -3.50 16.49
C SER A 77 -18.90 -2.55 15.30
N HIS A 78 -17.86 -1.76 15.04
CA HIS A 78 -17.81 -0.78 13.95
C HIS A 78 -16.43 -0.79 13.29
N LEU A 79 -16.42 -0.63 11.97
CA LEU A 79 -15.21 -0.27 11.23
C LEU A 79 -14.93 1.21 11.42
N LEU A 80 -13.69 1.55 11.75
CA LEU A 80 -13.28 2.94 11.89
C LEU A 80 -13.30 3.65 10.53
N ALA A 81 -13.86 4.86 10.50
CA ALA A 81 -13.88 5.69 9.31
C ALA A 81 -12.44 5.95 8.79
N GLY A 82 -12.19 5.70 7.51
CA GLY A 82 -10.90 5.89 6.87
C GLY A 82 -9.86 4.79 7.15
N ALA A 83 -10.15 3.82 8.02
CA ALA A 83 -9.25 2.70 8.27
C ALA A 83 -9.40 1.63 7.19
N PRO A 84 -8.30 1.14 6.60
CA PRO A 84 -8.36 0.02 5.68
C PRO A 84 -8.67 -1.29 6.41
N PHE A 85 -9.42 -2.17 5.75
CA PHE A 85 -9.73 -3.51 6.22
C PHE A 85 -9.70 -4.51 5.05
N TYR A 86 -9.46 -5.78 5.36
CA TYR A 86 -9.46 -6.85 4.37
C TYR A 86 -10.83 -7.51 4.31
N VAL A 87 -11.26 -7.87 3.11
CA VAL A 87 -12.53 -8.56 2.87
C VAL A 87 -12.28 -10.03 2.58
N ASP A 88 -12.89 -10.90 3.39
CA ASP A 88 -12.82 -12.35 3.26
C ASP A 88 -14.03 -12.95 2.55
N GLY A 89 -15.14 -12.21 2.50
CA GLY A 89 -16.38 -12.66 1.90
C GLY A 89 -17.12 -11.51 1.25
N LYS A 90 -17.70 -11.78 0.08
CA LYS A 90 -18.62 -10.86 -0.58
C LYS A 90 -19.94 -11.59 -0.78
N TYR A 91 -21.02 -10.88 -0.52
CA TYR A 91 -22.36 -11.38 -0.79
C TYR A 91 -23.14 -10.29 -1.51
N GLN A 92 -23.75 -10.62 -2.64
CA GLN A 92 -24.64 -9.70 -3.32
C GLN A 92 -26.07 -10.13 -3.01
N GLY A 93 -26.81 -9.27 -2.31
CA GLY A 93 -28.23 -9.48 -2.01
C GLY A 93 -29.09 -9.40 -3.26
N ASP A 94 -30.31 -9.93 -3.16
CA ASP A 94 -31.31 -9.87 -4.25
C ASP A 94 -31.71 -8.42 -4.61
N ASP A 95 -31.48 -7.47 -3.70
CA ASP A 95 -31.67 -6.03 -3.89
C ASP A 95 -30.49 -5.34 -4.58
N GLY A 96 -29.45 -6.10 -4.93
CA GLY A 96 -28.23 -5.62 -5.57
C GLY A 96 -27.22 -5.00 -4.62
N ILE A 97 -27.50 -4.95 -3.32
CA ILE A 97 -26.57 -4.44 -2.30
C ILE A 97 -25.45 -5.47 -2.09
N GLN A 98 -24.21 -4.99 -2.11
CA GLN A 98 -23.06 -5.81 -1.78
C GLN A 98 -22.78 -5.72 -0.28
N PHE A 99 -22.56 -6.87 0.34
CA PHE A 99 -22.15 -7.01 1.72
C PHE A 99 -20.74 -7.56 1.74
N LEU A 100 -19.85 -6.90 2.46
CA LEU A 100 -18.47 -7.31 2.65
C LEU A 100 -18.33 -7.90 4.05
N GLN A 101 -17.67 -9.03 4.16
CA GLN A 101 -17.30 -9.62 5.44
C GLN A 101 -15.86 -9.22 5.75
N PRO A 102 -15.61 -8.31 6.71
CA PRO A 102 -14.25 -8.02 7.15
C PRO A 102 -13.60 -9.29 7.70
N ARG A 103 -12.31 -9.45 7.44
CA ARG A 103 -11.54 -10.64 7.84
C ARG A 103 -11.46 -10.83 9.35
N ASP A 104 -11.14 -9.77 10.07
CA ASP A 104 -10.79 -9.83 11.50
C ASP A 104 -12.01 -9.64 12.42
N GLU A 105 -13.17 -9.34 11.84
CA GLU A 105 -14.36 -9.00 12.60
C GLU A 105 -15.52 -9.94 12.30
N LYS A 106 -16.33 -10.19 13.34
CA LYS A 106 -17.57 -10.94 13.19
C LYS A 106 -18.64 -9.98 12.69
N GLY A 107 -19.02 -10.12 11.42
CA GLY A 107 -20.17 -9.45 10.86
C GLY A 107 -20.03 -9.16 9.38
N TRP A 108 -20.91 -8.31 8.89
CA TRP A 108 -20.96 -7.86 7.50
C TRP A 108 -21.09 -6.34 7.47
N VAL A 109 -20.28 -5.67 6.67
CA VAL A 109 -20.49 -4.27 6.35
C VAL A 109 -21.27 -4.17 5.05
N MET A 110 -22.26 -3.28 5.02
CA MET A 110 -23.00 -2.97 3.80
C MET A 110 -22.15 -2.02 2.95
N ASP A 111 -21.79 -2.45 1.74
CA ASP A 111 -21.27 -1.54 0.72
C ASP A 111 -22.47 -0.76 0.17
N ALA A 112 -22.86 0.28 0.91
CA ALA A 112 -24.02 1.11 0.60
C ALA A 112 -23.85 1.90 -0.71
N ASN A 113 -22.75 1.67 -1.46
CA ASN A 113 -22.27 2.56 -2.49
C ASN A 113 -22.23 2.15 -3.93
N LYS A 114 -22.99 2.95 -4.67
CA LYS A 114 -22.34 3.94 -5.53
C LYS A 114 -22.11 5.37 -4.93
N ASN A 115 -22.57 5.81 -3.73
CA ASN A 115 -22.43 7.24 -3.27
C ASN A 115 -22.06 7.69 -1.79
N ALA A 116 -22.43 7.11 -0.65
CA ALA A 116 -21.66 7.11 0.65
C ALA A 116 -21.56 5.75 1.46
N GLY A 117 -20.43 5.02 1.53
CA GLY A 117 -20.37 3.75 2.29
C GLY A 117 -19.03 3.03 2.47
N THR A 118 -18.46 2.45 1.41
CA THR A 118 -17.13 1.82 1.42
C THR A 118 -16.52 1.90 0.03
N GLU A 119 -15.21 2.06 -0.10
CA GLU A 119 -14.56 2.10 -1.41
C GLU A 119 -13.40 1.09 -1.49
N PRO A 120 -13.23 0.41 -2.63
CA PRO A 120 -12.05 -0.41 -2.85
C PRO A 120 -10.82 0.50 -2.90
N VAL A 121 -9.78 0.17 -2.14
CA VAL A 121 -8.54 0.95 -2.16
C VAL A 121 -7.60 0.38 -3.21
N VAL A 122 -7.19 1.23 -4.15
CA VAL A 122 -6.02 0.94 -5.00
C VAL A 122 -4.79 0.98 -4.08
N PRO A 123 -3.96 -0.08 -4.01
CA PRO A 123 -2.81 -0.11 -3.13
C PRO A 123 -1.93 1.13 -3.35
N GLN A 124 -1.67 1.86 -2.26
CA GLN A 124 -0.94 3.12 -2.34
C GLN A 124 0.52 2.91 -2.81
N PRO A 125 1.07 3.83 -3.61
CA PRO A 125 2.46 3.77 -4.02
C PRO A 125 3.40 3.85 -2.81
N SER A 126 4.35 2.93 -2.76
CA SER A 126 5.50 3.00 -1.84
C SER A 126 6.56 3.92 -2.46
N THR A 127 7.08 4.86 -1.66
CA THR A 127 8.17 5.76 -2.10
C THR A 127 9.51 5.11 -1.79
N PHE A 128 10.44 5.15 -2.76
CA PHE A 128 11.74 4.51 -2.67
C PHE A 128 12.83 5.46 -3.19
N ILE A 129 13.82 5.78 -2.37
CA ILE A 129 14.97 6.56 -2.84
C ILE A 129 16.02 5.57 -3.34
N TYR A 130 16.60 5.81 -4.51
CA TYR A 130 17.84 5.13 -4.90
C TYR A 130 19.00 5.99 -4.43
N ASP A 131 19.60 5.62 -3.30
CA ASP A 131 20.76 6.29 -2.71
C ASP A 131 21.95 5.32 -2.74
N PRO A 132 22.87 5.49 -3.68
CA PRO A 132 24.05 4.65 -3.76
C PRO A 132 25.13 5.03 -2.74
N ASP A 133 25.01 6.16 -2.05
CA ASP A 133 25.98 6.68 -1.09
C ASP A 133 25.64 6.28 0.36
N TYR A 134 24.66 5.38 0.58
CA TYR A 134 24.34 4.84 1.91
C TYR A 134 25.58 4.16 2.51
N GLU A 135 26.23 4.87 3.46
CA GLU A 135 27.64 4.72 3.87
C GLU A 135 28.04 3.34 4.41
N GLU A 136 27.10 2.44 4.67
CA GLU A 136 27.38 1.08 5.17
C GLU A 136 27.79 0.08 4.06
N TYR A 137 27.70 0.46 2.78
CA TYR A 137 28.05 -0.41 1.64
C TYR A 137 28.87 0.29 0.55
N ASN A 138 29.78 1.17 0.96
CA ASN A 138 30.64 1.87 0.02
C ASN A 138 31.81 0.96 -0.43
N HIS A 139 31.64 0.25 -1.54
CA HIS A 139 32.72 -0.19 -2.45
C HIS A 139 32.13 -0.71 -3.78
N ASP A 140 31.68 0.19 -4.66
CA ASP A 140 31.98 0.04 -6.10
C ASP A 140 31.89 1.39 -6.84
N PRO A 141 32.98 1.90 -7.44
CA PRO A 141 32.93 3.07 -8.34
C PRO A 141 32.12 2.83 -9.63
N ASP A 142 31.72 1.59 -9.94
CA ASP A 142 30.82 1.26 -11.05
C ASP A 142 29.34 1.27 -10.64
N ASN A 143 28.89 2.42 -10.11
CA ASN A 143 27.51 2.73 -9.77
C ASN A 143 26.63 2.71 -11.04
N MET A 144 26.38 1.50 -11.56
CA MET A 144 25.77 1.31 -12.86
C MET A 144 24.32 1.78 -12.82
N PRO A 145 23.91 2.60 -13.80
CA PRO A 145 22.51 3.00 -13.89
C PRO A 145 21.60 1.78 -14.00
N ILE A 146 20.57 1.70 -13.15
CA ILE A 146 19.63 0.58 -13.17
C ILE A 146 18.71 0.73 -14.37
N GLU A 147 18.73 -0.23 -15.29
CA GLU A 147 17.86 -0.19 -16.47
C GLU A 147 16.38 -0.37 -16.10
N ILE A 148 15.52 0.43 -16.75
CA ILE A 148 14.07 0.31 -16.65
C ILE A 148 13.59 -0.65 -17.74
N LEU A 149 12.84 -1.68 -17.35
CA LEU A 149 12.31 -2.73 -18.23
C LEU A 149 10.84 -2.48 -18.57
N LYS A 150 10.40 -2.88 -19.76
CA LYS A 150 8.99 -2.72 -20.20
C LYS A 150 8.01 -3.59 -19.40
N SER A 151 8.47 -4.73 -18.93
CA SER A 151 7.75 -5.71 -18.12
C SER A 151 8.73 -6.43 -17.18
N PRO A 152 8.27 -7.15 -16.14
CA PRO A 152 9.15 -8.00 -15.34
C PRO A 152 9.94 -8.98 -16.23
N GLY A 153 11.27 -8.91 -16.16
CA GLY A 153 12.19 -9.69 -17.01
C GLY A 153 12.15 -9.38 -18.52
N GLY A 154 11.43 -8.34 -18.93
CA GLY A 154 11.30 -7.96 -20.34
C GLY A 154 12.47 -7.12 -20.86
N GLU A 155 12.32 -6.65 -22.10
CA GLU A 155 13.31 -5.81 -22.76
C GLU A 155 13.50 -4.45 -22.04
N PRO A 156 14.74 -3.93 -22.01
CA PRO A 156 15.01 -2.57 -21.57
C PRO A 156 14.21 -1.53 -22.37
N THR A 157 13.81 -0.47 -21.70
CA THR A 157 13.19 0.72 -22.30
C THR A 157 14.22 1.66 -22.92
N GLY A 158 15.51 1.47 -22.60
CA GLY A 158 16.57 2.44 -22.86
C GLY A 158 16.64 3.58 -21.84
N ALA A 159 15.67 3.67 -20.91
CA ALA A 159 15.72 4.57 -19.77
C ALA A 159 16.38 3.90 -18.57
N GLN A 160 16.95 4.72 -17.69
CA GLN A 160 17.74 4.28 -16.56
C GLN A 160 17.37 5.07 -15.31
N LEU A 161 17.41 4.42 -14.15
CA LEU A 161 17.47 5.09 -12.87
C LEU A 161 18.88 5.64 -12.67
N LYS A 162 18.95 6.90 -12.24
CA LYS A 162 20.19 7.58 -11.91
C LYS A 162 20.38 7.55 -10.39
N PRO A 163 21.64 7.44 -9.93
CA PRO A 163 22.03 7.82 -8.58
C PRO A 163 21.33 9.10 -8.09
N ASP A 164 20.97 9.12 -6.81
CA ASP A 164 20.45 10.27 -6.07
C ASP A 164 19.10 10.82 -6.58
N GLN A 165 18.44 10.08 -7.46
CA GLN A 165 17.09 10.39 -7.91
C GLN A 165 16.06 9.62 -7.09
N VAL A 166 14.99 10.33 -6.76
CA VAL A 166 13.85 9.74 -6.05
C VAL A 166 12.91 9.11 -7.08
N TYR A 167 12.52 7.86 -6.80
CA TYR A 167 11.56 7.14 -7.60
C TYR A 167 10.39 6.68 -6.74
N TYR A 168 9.27 6.40 -7.39
CA TYR A 168 8.08 5.90 -6.71
C TYR A 168 7.72 4.59 -7.33
N MET A 169 7.29 3.64 -6.50
CA MET A 169 6.89 2.33 -6.95
C MET A 169 5.45 2.08 -6.54
N ILE A 170 4.63 1.63 -7.48
CA ILE A 170 3.21 1.28 -7.25
C ILE A 170 3.02 -0.20 -6.93
N GLY A 171 4.08 -1.00 -7.00
CA GLY A 171 3.99 -2.43 -6.74
C GLY A 171 5.31 -3.15 -6.89
N GLU A 172 5.29 -4.44 -6.59
CA GLU A 172 6.38 -5.38 -6.87
C GLU A 172 5.71 -6.60 -7.46
N GLU A 173 6.27 -7.06 -8.57
CA GLU A 173 5.82 -8.22 -9.32
C GLU A 173 6.98 -9.21 -9.38
N GLU A 174 6.67 -10.50 -9.37
CA GLU A 174 7.68 -11.56 -9.44
C GLU A 174 7.66 -12.20 -10.83
N HIS A 175 8.85 -12.43 -11.39
CA HIS A 175 8.99 -13.12 -12.67
C HIS A 175 10.20 -14.06 -12.62
N HIS A 176 9.93 -15.36 -12.80
CA HIS A 176 10.92 -16.44 -12.66
C HIS A 176 11.70 -16.39 -11.34
N GLY A 177 10.99 -16.20 -10.21
CA GLY A 177 11.61 -16.14 -8.89
C GLY A 177 12.40 -14.86 -8.60
N LYS A 178 12.34 -13.87 -9.51
CA LYS A 178 13.02 -12.58 -9.34
C LYS A 178 12.00 -11.46 -9.10
N PRO A 179 12.16 -10.68 -8.02
CA PRO A 179 11.29 -9.54 -7.76
C PRO A 179 11.66 -8.32 -8.61
N TYR A 180 10.64 -7.64 -9.11
CA TYR A 180 10.72 -6.41 -9.88
C TYR A 180 9.82 -5.34 -9.26
N LEU A 181 10.32 -4.12 -9.09
CA LEU A 181 9.55 -2.98 -8.61
C LEU A 181 8.94 -2.22 -9.80
N LYS A 182 7.64 -1.95 -9.75
CA LYS A 182 6.92 -1.22 -10.80
C LYS A 182 6.93 0.28 -10.51
N LEU A 183 7.47 1.08 -11.42
CA LEU A 183 7.53 2.53 -11.30
C LEU A 183 6.13 3.16 -11.39
N ALA A 184 5.83 4.09 -10.48
CA ALA A 184 4.55 4.79 -10.40
C ALA A 184 4.27 5.69 -11.61
N ASP A 185 5.33 6.20 -12.25
CA ASP A 185 5.23 7.04 -13.45
C ASP A 185 4.96 6.25 -14.73
N GLY A 186 4.77 4.93 -14.64
CA GLY A 186 4.43 4.07 -15.76
C GLY A 186 5.60 3.80 -16.72
N ARG A 187 6.83 4.25 -16.43
CA ARG A 187 7.98 4.01 -17.30
C ARG A 187 8.39 2.54 -17.36
N GLY A 188 8.00 1.73 -16.39
CA GLY A 188 8.21 0.29 -16.41
C GLY A 188 8.59 -0.29 -15.06
N TYR A 189 9.51 -1.25 -15.09
CA TYR A 189 9.91 -2.07 -13.96
C TYR A 189 11.41 -1.99 -13.73
N VAL A 190 11.86 -2.15 -12.49
CA VAL A 190 13.29 -2.28 -12.17
C VAL A 190 13.52 -3.56 -11.37
N ALA A 191 14.60 -4.27 -11.68
CA ALA A 191 14.96 -5.44 -10.89
C ALA A 191 15.28 -5.01 -9.45
N LYS A 192 14.78 -5.75 -8.46
CA LYS A 192 15.09 -5.50 -7.05
C LYS A 192 16.45 -6.09 -6.66
N LYS A 193 17.05 -6.91 -7.53
CA LYS A 193 18.40 -7.46 -7.38
C LYS A 193 19.28 -7.00 -8.53
N ASP A 194 20.54 -6.71 -8.23
CA ASP A 194 21.54 -6.38 -9.25
C ASP A 194 21.99 -7.63 -10.03
N ALA A 195 22.92 -7.45 -10.97
CA ALA A 195 23.47 -8.55 -11.77
C ALA A 195 24.21 -9.62 -10.94
N SER A 196 24.66 -9.27 -9.72
CA SER A 196 25.29 -10.19 -8.78
C SER A 196 24.28 -10.96 -7.91
N GLY A 197 22.99 -10.61 -7.99
CA GLY A 197 21.92 -11.20 -7.18
C GLY A 197 21.75 -10.54 -5.80
N LYS A 198 22.50 -9.47 -5.51
CA LYS A 198 22.38 -8.69 -4.28
C LYS A 198 21.14 -7.80 -4.36
N ASP A 199 20.40 -7.70 -3.26
CA ASP A 199 19.24 -6.80 -3.20
C ASP A 199 19.71 -5.35 -3.33
N ILE A 200 19.15 -4.67 -4.32
CA ILE A 200 19.25 -3.22 -4.46
C ILE A 200 18.41 -2.64 -3.34
N GLN A 201 19.11 -2.05 -2.37
CA GLN A 201 18.43 -1.37 -1.28
C GLN A 201 17.93 -0.02 -1.78
N PHE A 202 16.63 0.17 -1.65
CA PHE A 202 16.02 1.46 -1.82
C PHE A 202 15.75 2.01 -0.43
N PRO A 203 16.56 2.95 0.10
CA PRO A 203 16.27 3.55 1.37
C PRO A 203 14.83 4.05 1.43
N TRP A 204 14.14 3.61 2.48
CA TRP A 204 12.85 4.14 2.84
C TRP A 204 13.03 5.63 3.11
N PRO A 205 12.29 6.53 2.44
CA PRO A 205 12.36 7.93 2.78
C PRO A 205 11.96 8.09 4.24
N ARG A 206 12.85 8.70 5.02
CA ARG A 206 12.50 9.19 6.36
C ARG A 206 11.40 10.24 6.19
N LYS A 207 10.16 9.88 6.56
CA LYS A 207 8.95 10.71 6.59
C LYS A 207 8.60 11.43 5.28
N ARG A 208 7.83 10.78 4.40
CA ARG A 208 7.06 11.47 3.33
C ARG A 208 5.64 10.92 3.30
N VAL A 209 4.68 11.84 3.31
CA VAL A 209 3.24 11.53 3.35
C VAL A 209 2.68 11.74 1.95
N PRO A 210 2.15 10.70 1.28
CA PRO A 210 1.38 10.89 0.06
C PRO A 210 0.04 11.56 0.40
N TYR A 211 -0.40 12.51 -0.43
CA TYR A 211 -1.70 13.17 -0.32
C TYR A 211 -2.50 12.82 -1.57
N LEU A 212 -3.70 12.28 -1.41
CA LEU A 212 -4.63 12.12 -2.53
C LEU A 212 -5.47 13.38 -2.67
N LEU A 213 -5.48 14.00 -3.86
CA LEU A 213 -6.40 15.10 -4.12
C LEU A 213 -7.81 14.52 -4.37
N PRO A 214 -8.85 14.89 -3.60
CA PRO A 214 -10.20 14.37 -3.82
C PRO A 214 -10.76 14.70 -5.20
N GLU A 215 -11.61 13.83 -5.75
CA GLU A 215 -12.24 13.99 -7.06
C GLU A 215 -13.21 15.18 -7.14
N ASP A 216 -13.79 15.59 -6.01
CA ASP A 216 -14.74 16.71 -5.91
C ASP A 216 -14.07 18.09 -5.96
N ARG A 217 -12.74 18.14 -6.00
CA ARG A 217 -11.98 19.40 -6.06
C ARG A 217 -11.74 19.86 -7.49
N GLY A 218 -11.54 21.17 -7.64
CA GLY A 218 -10.97 21.71 -8.87
C GLY A 218 -9.48 21.37 -8.97
N THR A 219 -8.93 21.51 -10.18
CA THR A 219 -7.48 21.40 -10.40
C THR A 219 -6.71 22.41 -9.55
N LEU A 220 -5.61 21.99 -8.92
CA LEU A 220 -4.75 22.88 -8.14
C LEU A 220 -3.59 23.40 -8.99
N ALA A 221 -3.42 24.72 -9.05
CA ALA A 221 -2.27 25.33 -9.73
C ALA A 221 -0.99 25.11 -8.92
N VAL A 222 0.10 24.74 -9.60
CA VAL A 222 1.44 24.65 -9.00
C VAL A 222 2.15 25.99 -9.11
N LEU A 223 2.61 26.51 -7.98
CA LEU A 223 3.21 27.84 -7.82
C LEU A 223 4.74 27.76 -7.79
N ALA A 224 5.43 28.76 -8.32
CA ALA A 224 6.89 28.81 -8.31
C ALA A 224 7.50 29.04 -6.90
N LYS A 225 6.72 29.56 -5.95
CA LYS A 225 7.15 29.93 -4.59
C LYS A 225 6.02 29.69 -3.57
N PRO A 226 6.34 29.52 -2.27
CA PRO A 226 5.35 29.29 -1.21
C PRO A 226 4.68 30.60 -0.75
N ARG A 227 3.89 31.23 -1.63
CA ARG A 227 3.13 32.47 -1.35
C ARG A 227 1.98 32.63 -2.35
N ALA A 228 0.88 33.27 -1.95
CA ALA A 228 -0.34 33.32 -2.76
C ALA A 228 -0.21 34.07 -4.09
N ASP A 229 0.71 35.03 -4.17
CA ASP A 229 0.97 35.85 -5.36
C ASP A 229 2.07 35.27 -6.27
N ALA A 230 2.57 34.07 -5.97
CA ALA A 230 3.60 33.43 -6.77
C ALA A 230 3.10 33.11 -8.18
N THR A 231 3.98 33.29 -9.17
CA THR A 231 3.70 32.95 -10.56
C THR A 231 3.33 31.47 -10.68
N PRO A 232 2.16 31.11 -11.25
CA PRO A 232 1.84 29.74 -11.58
C PRO A 232 2.80 29.19 -12.64
N LEU A 233 3.23 27.94 -12.49
CA LEU A 233 4.16 27.29 -13.43
C LEU A 233 3.47 26.77 -14.70
N GLY A 234 2.16 26.99 -14.85
CA GLY A 234 1.34 26.41 -15.92
C GLY A 234 1.09 24.90 -15.75
N ILE A 235 1.56 24.31 -14.64
CA ILE A 235 1.28 22.94 -14.23
C ILE A 235 0.07 22.97 -13.30
N SER A 236 -0.81 21.98 -13.43
CA SER A 236 -1.96 21.82 -12.54
C SER A 236 -2.11 20.37 -12.13
N VAL A 237 -2.31 20.15 -10.84
CA VAL A 237 -2.63 18.86 -10.26
C VAL A 237 -4.10 18.56 -10.53
N LYS A 238 -4.39 17.36 -11.00
CA LYS A 238 -5.77 16.93 -11.26
C LYS A 238 -6.38 16.25 -10.03
N PRO A 239 -7.71 16.35 -9.86
CA PRO A 239 -8.43 15.53 -8.89
C PRO A 239 -8.13 14.04 -9.11
N GLY A 240 -8.00 13.28 -8.03
CA GLY A 240 -7.58 11.86 -8.01
C GLY A 240 -6.07 11.64 -8.11
N GLU A 241 -5.27 12.68 -8.32
CA GLU A 241 -3.81 12.55 -8.41
C GLU A 241 -3.17 12.41 -7.02
N VAL A 242 -2.19 11.50 -6.91
CA VAL A 242 -1.38 11.33 -5.70
C VAL A 242 -0.24 12.34 -5.73
N LEU A 243 -0.23 13.20 -4.72
CA LEU A 243 0.76 14.22 -4.49
C LEU A 243 1.77 13.77 -3.46
N LEU A 244 3.03 14.06 -3.73
CA LEU A 244 4.14 13.65 -2.89
C LEU A 244 4.79 14.93 -2.39
N ILE A 245 4.75 15.13 -1.08
CA ILE A 245 5.21 16.38 -0.47
C ILE A 245 6.63 16.19 0.04
N SER A 246 7.53 17.05 -0.43
CA SER A 246 8.93 17.07 -0.03
C SER A 246 9.21 18.01 1.14
N GLU A 247 8.41 19.08 1.26
CA GLU A 247 8.60 20.14 2.24
C GLU A 247 7.25 20.78 2.57
N LYS A 248 7.04 21.14 3.83
CA LYS A 248 5.94 22.02 4.28
C LYS A 248 6.54 23.36 4.69
N ARG A 249 5.92 24.47 4.30
CA ARG A 249 6.34 25.81 4.71
C ARG A 249 5.16 26.73 4.88
N VAL A 250 5.09 27.44 6.00
CA VAL A 250 4.13 28.54 6.18
C VAL A 250 4.67 29.78 5.45
N GLY A 251 3.90 30.32 4.51
CA GLY A 251 4.23 31.53 3.77
C GLY A 251 4.09 32.79 4.64
N ASP A 252 4.57 33.93 4.12
CA ASP A 252 4.44 35.24 4.80
C ASP A 252 2.97 35.68 4.97
N ASP A 253 2.05 35.06 4.22
CA ASP A 253 0.60 35.23 4.30
C ASP A 253 -0.06 34.32 5.35
N GLY A 254 0.72 33.51 6.08
CA GLY A 254 0.21 32.57 7.09
C GLY A 254 -0.43 31.30 6.51
N VAL A 255 -0.41 31.11 5.19
CA VAL A 255 -0.94 29.91 4.54
C VAL A 255 0.15 28.84 4.51
N GLU A 256 -0.20 27.58 4.78
CA GLU A 256 0.73 26.46 4.60
C GLU A 256 0.87 26.15 3.10
N TYR A 257 2.10 26.01 2.64
CA TYR A 257 2.47 25.60 1.29
C TYR A 257 3.20 24.28 1.33
N LEU A 258 2.85 23.40 0.39
CA LEU A 258 3.41 22.07 0.27
C LEU A 258 4.23 21.99 -1.01
N LYS A 259 5.53 21.72 -0.89
CA LYS A 259 6.42 21.56 -2.04
C LYS A 259 6.20 20.19 -2.65
N LEU A 260 5.71 20.17 -3.88
CA LEU A 260 5.57 18.93 -4.64
C LEU A 260 6.95 18.34 -4.90
N LEU A 261 7.04 17.01 -4.86
CA LEU A 261 8.26 16.28 -5.11
C LEU A 261 8.34 15.78 -6.57
N ASN A 262 7.18 15.56 -7.20
CA ASN A 262 7.04 15.26 -8.62
C ASN A 262 7.12 16.51 -9.52
N HIS A 263 7.01 17.71 -8.94
CA HIS A 263 7.08 18.99 -9.66
C HIS A 263 7.93 20.00 -8.88
N ASP A 264 8.72 20.82 -9.56
CA ASP A 264 9.50 21.87 -8.90
C ASP A 264 8.61 23.09 -8.57
N GLY A 265 7.70 22.92 -7.60
CA GLY A 265 6.77 23.97 -7.21
C GLY A 265 5.94 23.63 -5.97
N TRP A 266 5.04 24.54 -5.64
CA TRP A 266 4.30 24.58 -4.38
C TRP A 266 2.81 24.59 -4.64
N ILE A 267 2.04 23.92 -3.78
CA ILE A 267 0.58 24.05 -3.72
C ILE A 267 0.18 24.61 -2.37
N GLN A 268 -1.00 25.23 -2.30
CA GLN A 268 -1.57 25.68 -1.03
C GLN A 268 -2.16 24.49 -0.26
N GLY A 269 -1.70 24.27 0.97
CA GLY A 269 -2.12 23.18 1.84
C GLY A 269 -3.57 23.27 2.29
N ASP A 270 -4.11 24.49 2.47
CA ASP A 270 -5.52 24.74 2.80
C ASP A 270 -6.50 24.32 1.69
N LYS A 271 -5.98 24.04 0.49
CA LYS A 271 -6.76 23.51 -0.64
C LYS A 271 -6.83 21.98 -0.64
N LEU A 272 -6.00 21.32 0.16
CA LEU A 272 -6.14 19.89 0.44
C LEU A 272 -7.20 19.70 1.53
N PRO A 273 -7.98 18.61 1.50
CA PRO A 273 -8.95 18.36 2.55
C PRO A 273 -8.23 18.07 3.87
N ALA A 274 -8.85 18.39 4.99
CA ALA A 274 -8.25 18.23 6.32
C ALA A 274 -7.82 16.78 6.62
N ASN A 275 -8.44 15.80 5.95
CA ASN A 275 -8.14 14.37 6.05
C ASN A 275 -7.13 13.86 4.99
N ALA A 276 -6.67 14.68 4.04
CA ALA A 276 -5.64 14.24 3.08
C ALA A 276 -4.26 14.08 3.72
N SER A 277 -4.03 14.71 4.87
CA SER A 277 -2.81 14.55 5.66
C SER A 277 -3.00 13.41 6.66
N GLN A 278 -2.98 12.15 6.22
CA GLN A 278 -2.66 11.07 7.15
C GLN A 278 -1.16 11.11 7.42
N GLU A 279 -0.73 11.96 8.35
CA GLU A 279 0.61 11.82 8.92
C GLU A 279 0.70 10.40 9.49
N ALA A 280 1.65 9.61 8.98
CA ALA A 280 1.89 8.28 9.52
C ALA A 280 2.10 8.42 11.04
N PRO A 281 1.50 7.53 11.87
CA PRO A 281 1.67 7.61 13.32
C PRO A 281 3.16 7.67 13.67
N ASP A 282 3.52 8.52 14.63
CA ASP A 282 4.90 8.64 15.11
C ASP A 282 5.38 7.26 15.59
N TYR A 283 6.18 6.59 14.76
CA TYR A 283 6.85 5.36 15.15
C TYR A 283 7.93 5.69 16.19
N PRO A 284 8.01 4.95 17.31
CA PRO A 284 9.02 5.19 18.34
C PRO A 284 10.42 5.06 17.73
N SER A 285 11.28 6.04 18.05
CA SER A 285 12.62 6.23 17.50
C SER A 285 13.68 5.24 17.99
N ASP A 286 13.28 4.15 18.63
CA ASP A 286 14.23 3.19 19.19
C ASP A 286 14.57 2.12 18.15
N GLU A 287 15.88 1.98 17.90
CA GLU A 287 16.50 1.03 16.98
C GLU A 287 16.03 -0.42 17.22
N GLN A 288 14.95 -0.81 16.56
CA GLN A 288 14.75 -2.19 16.13
C GLN A 288 14.32 -2.18 14.67
N THR A 289 14.99 -3.01 13.89
CA THR A 289 14.87 -3.20 12.45
C THR A 289 13.44 -3.55 12.05
N VAL A 290 12.62 -2.55 11.73
CA VAL A 290 11.30 -2.77 11.13
C VAL A 290 11.45 -2.87 9.61
N ARG A 291 11.29 -4.10 9.10
CA ARG A 291 11.17 -4.38 7.67
C ARG A 291 9.79 -3.95 7.16
N PRO A 292 9.66 -3.52 5.89
CA PRO A 292 8.37 -3.27 5.28
C PRO A 292 7.56 -4.56 5.17
N LEU A 293 6.38 -4.57 5.79
CA LEU A 293 5.43 -5.68 5.76
C LEU A 293 4.70 -5.71 4.42
N ARG A 294 4.91 -6.79 3.65
CA ARG A 294 3.89 -7.31 2.74
C ARG A 294 3.24 -8.49 3.43
N LEU A 295 2.04 -8.28 3.94
CA LEU A 295 1.24 -9.33 4.56
C LEU A 295 0.55 -10.15 3.46
N ARG A 296 0.92 -11.43 3.36
CA ARG A 296 0.13 -12.44 2.67
C ARG A 296 -0.25 -13.49 3.71
N GLU A 297 -1.54 -13.63 3.98
CA GLU A 297 -2.04 -14.68 4.88
C GLU A 297 -2.57 -15.87 4.09
N TYR A 298 -2.44 -17.05 4.71
CA TYR A 298 -2.85 -18.32 4.14
C TYR A 298 -3.87 -18.99 5.08
N ARG A 299 -4.93 -19.60 4.52
CA ARG A 299 -6.04 -20.18 5.29
C ARG A 299 -6.30 -21.65 4.93
N TYR A 300 -6.72 -22.41 5.93
CA TYR A 300 -7.18 -23.79 5.82
C TYR A 300 -8.72 -23.87 5.75
N THR A 301 -9.27 -24.47 4.69
CA THR A 301 -10.71 -24.78 4.58
C THR A 301 -10.95 -26.28 4.77
N PRO A 302 -11.68 -26.74 5.81
CA PRO A 302 -12.05 -28.14 5.95
C PRO A 302 -13.14 -28.55 4.95
N PRO A 303 -13.24 -29.84 4.57
CA PRO A 303 -14.34 -30.32 3.74
C PRO A 303 -15.66 -30.21 4.52
N GLY A 304 -16.70 -29.71 3.87
CA GLY A 304 -18.07 -29.76 4.39
C GLY A 304 -18.44 -31.21 4.73
N GLY A 305 -18.76 -31.44 6.00
CA GLY A 305 -19.35 -32.70 6.43
C GLY A 305 -20.64 -32.93 5.65
N ARG A 306 -20.72 -34.07 4.96
CA ARG A 306 -22.00 -34.65 4.57
C ARG A 306 -22.57 -35.30 5.83
N ASP A 307 -23.74 -34.83 6.26
CA ASP A 307 -24.71 -35.72 6.92
C ASP A 307 -25.33 -36.66 5.87
#